data_AF-A0A0K2SYS8-F1
#
_entry.id   AF-A0A0K2SYS8-F1
#
_cell.length_a   1.000
_cell.length_b   1.000
_cell.length_c   1.000
_cell.angle_alpha   90.00
_cell.angle_beta   90.00
_cell.angle_gamma   90.00
#
_symmetry.space_group_name_H-M   'P 1'
#
loop_
_entity.id
_entity.type
_entity.pdbx_description
1 polymer ?
#
loop_
_entity_poly.entity_id
_entity_poly.type
_entity_poly.pdbx_seq_one_letter_code
_entity_poly.pdbx_strand_id
1 'polypeptide(L)'
;LIKVTQYDCFYSNLAPSGCTQWFFGPLTNDVTSFNYQGGLHLANQDQRICVRREANTCQICWTTSDPLDFQLSGPGTMALTDDNICCNYDFNLKLGFDCLIIPTATSFANEKQLNANYFCGASKGLGAVGSRTAANTGIVRPNSLPNKSICSRSLPFSITFRSDNYEFMEESAKSPKGFRL
;
A
#
# COMPACT_ATOMS: atom_id res chain seq x y z
N LEU A 1 7.69 27.86 14.79
CA LEU A 1 6.89 27.58 16.01
C LEU A 1 6.15 26.27 15.78
N ILE A 2 6.36 25.25 16.61
CA ILE A 2 5.61 23.98 16.51
C ILE A 2 4.47 24.06 17.52
N LYS A 3 3.22 23.89 17.07
CA LYS A 3 2.04 23.83 17.94
C LYS A 3 1.58 22.38 18.04
N VAL A 4 1.62 21.83 19.24
CA VAL A 4 1.13 20.47 19.53
C VAL A 4 -0.22 20.60 20.23
N THR A 5 -1.21 19.86 19.73
CA THR A 5 -2.54 19.75 20.36
C THR A 5 -2.76 18.27 20.66
N GLN A 6 -3.14 17.95 21.89
CA GLN A 6 -3.40 16.58 22.32
C GLN A 6 -4.90 16.42 22.56
N TYR A 7 -5.45 15.28 22.16
CA TYR A 7 -6.83 14.91 22.47
C TYR A 7 -6.88 14.18 23.81
N ASP A 8 -8.02 14.28 24.50
CA ASP A 8 -8.28 13.53 25.72
C ASP A 8 -8.27 12.02 25.46
N CYS A 9 -7.87 11.23 26.45
CA CYS A 9 -7.78 9.77 26.37
C CYS A 9 -9.14 9.08 26.14
N PHE A 10 -10.26 9.77 26.31
CA PHE A 10 -11.62 9.28 26.06
C PHE A 10 -12.29 9.99 24.88
N TYR A 11 -11.52 10.69 24.06
CA TYR A 11 -12.05 11.34 22.87
C TYR A 11 -12.71 10.31 21.95
N SER A 12 -13.92 10.61 21.48
CA SER A 12 -14.70 9.65 20.69
C SER A 12 -14.09 9.32 19.32
N ASN A 13 -13.13 10.12 18.87
CA ASN A 13 -12.44 9.96 17.59
C ASN A 13 -10.94 9.63 17.77
N LEU A 14 -10.62 8.82 18.78
CA LEU A 14 -9.28 8.29 18.96
C LEU A 14 -8.90 7.33 17.84
N ALA A 15 -7.65 7.45 17.39
CA ALA A 15 -7.06 6.50 16.47
C ALA A 15 -6.94 5.12 17.15
N PRO A 16 -7.14 4.01 16.42
CA PRO A 16 -6.79 2.69 16.91
C PRO A 16 -5.31 2.62 17.30
N SER A 17 -5.00 1.74 18.26
CA SER A 17 -3.61 1.53 18.68
C SER A 17 -2.73 1.10 17.50
N GLY A 18 -1.52 1.64 17.43
CA GLY A 18 -0.53 1.32 16.40
C GLY A 18 -0.67 2.08 15.08
N CYS A 19 -1.67 2.96 14.91
CA CYS A 19 -1.78 3.81 13.73
C CYS A 19 -0.76 4.95 13.78
N THR A 20 0.08 5.09 12.75
CA THR A 20 1.04 6.19 12.60
C THR A 20 0.44 7.39 11.86
N GLN A 21 -0.63 7.16 11.09
CA GLN A 21 -1.47 8.19 10.49
C GLN A 21 -2.94 7.85 10.72
N TRP A 22 -3.75 8.85 11.06
CA TRP A 22 -5.19 8.70 11.33
C TRP A 22 -6.02 9.65 10.49
N PHE A 23 -6.82 9.09 9.59
CA PHE A 23 -7.73 9.83 8.72
C PHE A 23 -9.18 9.58 9.13
N PHE A 24 -10.02 10.59 9.00
CA PHE A 24 -11.45 10.50 9.28
C PHE A 24 -12.21 11.54 8.43
N GLY A 25 -13.53 11.40 8.33
CA GLY A 25 -14.36 12.22 7.45
C GLY A 25 -14.59 11.58 6.07
N PRO A 26 -15.01 12.36 5.06
CA PRO A 26 -15.32 11.83 3.73
C PRO A 26 -14.13 11.10 3.09
N LEU A 27 -14.40 9.95 2.44
CA LEU A 27 -13.41 9.09 1.77
C LEU A 27 -12.94 9.65 0.41
N THR A 28 -12.70 10.95 0.33
CA THR A 28 -12.30 11.66 -0.90
C THR A 28 -10.91 12.27 -0.80
N ASN A 29 -10.23 12.08 0.33
CA ASN A 29 -8.92 12.66 0.58
C ASN A 29 -7.82 11.66 0.24
N ASP A 30 -6.74 12.17 -0.35
CA ASP A 30 -5.54 11.39 -0.64
C ASP A 30 -4.85 10.94 0.65
N VAL A 31 -4.42 9.68 0.67
CA VAL A 31 -3.55 9.10 1.69
C VAL A 31 -2.16 8.91 1.10
N THR A 32 -1.13 9.41 1.78
CA THR A 32 0.26 9.38 1.28
C THR A 32 1.22 8.74 2.27
N SER A 33 2.28 8.12 1.74
CA SER A 33 3.45 7.75 2.54
C SER A 33 4.14 9.00 3.08
N PHE A 34 4.84 8.87 4.21
CA PHE A 34 5.70 9.95 4.68
C PHE A 34 6.74 10.33 3.62
N ASN A 35 7.00 11.63 3.51
CA ASN A 35 7.92 12.23 2.53
C ASN A 35 7.54 12.02 1.05
N TYR A 36 6.29 11.65 0.71
CA TYR A 36 5.86 11.49 -0.69
C TYR A 36 6.20 12.71 -1.58
N GLN A 37 5.92 13.92 -1.08
CA GLN A 37 6.23 15.17 -1.80
C GLN A 37 7.74 15.49 -1.85
N GLY A 38 8.55 14.84 -1.03
CA GLY A 38 10.00 14.99 -1.00
C GLY A 38 10.73 14.26 -2.13
N GLY A 39 10.03 13.48 -2.95
CA GLY A 39 10.57 12.84 -4.16
C GLY A 39 11.25 11.48 -3.93
N LEU A 40 11.34 11.02 -2.68
CA LEU A 40 11.80 9.70 -2.29
C LEU A 40 11.12 9.31 -0.98
N HIS A 41 10.62 8.08 -0.86
CA HIS A 41 10.11 7.63 0.44
C HIS A 41 11.24 7.43 1.45
N LEU A 42 10.88 7.45 2.74
CA LEU A 42 11.84 7.23 3.81
C LEU A 42 12.19 5.74 3.91
N ALA A 43 13.42 5.43 4.34
CA ALA A 43 13.90 4.08 4.66
C ALA A 43 13.36 3.57 6.01
N ASN A 44 13.34 2.25 6.20
CA ASN A 44 12.92 1.52 7.41
C ASN A 44 11.56 1.94 7.95
N GLN A 45 10.59 2.11 7.07
CA GLN A 45 9.26 2.53 7.48
C GLN A 45 8.43 1.32 7.88
N ASP A 46 7.64 1.45 8.95
CA ASP A 46 6.48 0.60 9.23
C ASP A 46 5.30 1.54 9.50
N GLN A 47 4.76 2.11 8.42
CA GLN A 47 3.72 3.11 8.46
C GLN A 47 2.36 2.41 8.43
N ARG A 48 1.70 2.34 9.58
CA ARG A 48 0.32 1.88 9.65
C ARG A 48 -0.64 3.05 9.51
N ILE A 49 -1.24 3.18 8.34
CA ILE A 49 -2.23 4.21 8.07
C ILE A 49 -3.62 3.66 8.34
N CYS A 50 -4.39 4.38 9.14
CA CYS A 50 -5.72 3.98 9.55
C CYS A 50 -6.75 5.02 9.14
N VAL A 51 -7.93 4.54 8.77
CA VAL A 51 -9.07 5.38 8.39
C VAL A 51 -10.26 5.04 9.27
N ARG A 52 -10.94 6.05 9.78
CA ARG A 52 -12.18 5.86 10.53
C ARG A 52 -13.25 5.29 9.63
N ARG A 53 -13.94 4.27 10.12
CA ARG A 53 -15.17 3.79 9.50
C ARG A 53 -16.29 4.79 9.78
N GLU A 54 -16.71 5.51 8.76
CA GLU A 54 -17.91 6.36 8.82
C GLU A 54 -19.20 5.54 8.73
N ALA A 55 -20.31 6.13 9.14
CA ALA A 55 -21.63 5.51 9.03
C ALA A 55 -21.91 5.03 7.60
N ASN A 56 -22.59 3.88 7.49
CA ASN A 56 -22.95 3.24 6.21
C ASN A 56 -21.76 2.81 5.33
N THR A 57 -20.53 2.82 5.85
CA THR A 57 -19.36 2.30 5.15
C THR A 57 -19.04 0.90 5.68
N CYS A 58 -18.93 -0.10 4.81
CA CYS A 58 -18.56 -1.48 5.19
C CYS A 58 -17.25 -1.95 4.54
N GLN A 59 -16.69 -1.13 3.66
CA GLN A 59 -15.49 -1.41 2.89
C GLN A 59 -14.77 -0.10 2.58
N ILE A 60 -13.45 -0.14 2.53
CA ILE A 60 -12.63 0.93 1.98
C ILE A 60 -11.98 0.45 0.68
N CYS A 61 -11.85 1.35 -0.30
CA CYS A 61 -11.19 1.09 -1.56
C CYS A 61 -10.07 2.09 -1.77
N TRP A 62 -8.91 1.59 -2.20
CA TRP A 62 -7.69 2.35 -2.44
C TRP A 62 -7.45 2.40 -3.93
N THR A 63 -7.13 3.58 -4.47
CA THR A 63 -6.91 3.73 -5.91
C THR A 63 -5.85 4.78 -6.17
N THR A 64 -5.02 4.55 -7.18
CA THR A 64 -4.14 5.60 -7.67
C THR A 64 -4.89 6.51 -8.63
N SER A 65 -4.63 7.82 -8.56
CA SER A 65 -5.10 8.77 -9.58
C SER A 65 -4.25 8.66 -10.85
N ASP A 66 -2.93 8.56 -10.68
CA ASP A 66 -1.96 8.28 -11.75
C ASP A 66 -1.14 7.02 -11.41
N PRO A 67 -0.74 6.17 -12.37
CA PRO A 67 0.14 5.02 -12.07
C PRO A 67 1.46 5.41 -11.38
N LEU A 68 1.93 6.64 -11.61
CA LEU A 68 3.09 7.23 -10.95
C LEU A 68 2.81 7.68 -9.51
N ASP A 69 1.58 7.57 -9.03
CA ASP A 69 1.25 7.78 -7.63
C ASP A 69 1.54 6.54 -6.77
N PHE A 70 1.92 5.41 -7.35
CA PHE A 70 2.38 4.23 -6.60
C PHE A 70 3.73 3.79 -7.13
N GLN A 71 4.77 4.25 -6.44
CA GLN A 71 6.18 4.14 -6.78
C GLN A 71 6.95 3.47 -5.65
N LEU A 72 6.65 2.19 -5.46
CA LEU A 72 7.44 1.30 -4.63
C LEU A 72 8.40 0.50 -5.49
N SER A 73 9.47 0.01 -4.87
CA SER A 73 10.38 -0.94 -5.51
C SER A 73 9.65 -2.23 -5.90
N GLY A 74 10.27 -3.05 -6.75
CA GLY A 74 9.64 -4.29 -7.23
C GLY A 74 10.44 -4.97 -8.34
N PRO A 75 10.24 -6.27 -8.58
CA PRO A 75 10.93 -6.96 -9.65
C PRO A 75 10.13 -6.85 -10.96
N GLY A 76 10.65 -6.08 -11.90
CA GLY A 76 10.15 -6.06 -13.29
C GLY A 76 9.57 -4.72 -13.72
N THR A 77 8.58 -4.77 -14.63
CA THR A 77 8.06 -3.61 -15.36
C THR A 77 6.55 -3.40 -15.18
N MET A 78 5.95 -4.03 -14.16
CA MET A 78 4.51 -3.97 -13.89
C MET A 78 4.22 -3.90 -12.39
N ALA A 79 3.00 -3.48 -12.03
CA ALA A 79 2.45 -3.61 -10.68
C ALA A 79 2.38 -5.11 -10.29
N LEU A 80 2.67 -5.45 -9.04
CA LEU A 80 2.78 -6.83 -8.56
C LEU A 80 2.06 -7.01 -7.22
N THR A 81 1.35 -8.13 -7.07
CA THR A 81 0.87 -8.60 -5.76
C THR A 81 1.33 -10.03 -5.49
N ASP A 82 2.15 -10.18 -4.45
CA ASP A 82 2.83 -11.42 -4.08
C ASP A 82 3.44 -11.29 -2.67
N ASP A 83 3.15 -12.24 -1.79
CA ASP A 83 3.64 -12.29 -0.40
C ASP A 83 5.08 -12.80 -0.25
N ASN A 84 5.60 -13.52 -1.24
CA ASN A 84 6.98 -14.02 -1.27
C ASN A 84 7.94 -13.02 -1.91
N ILE A 85 7.42 -11.98 -2.57
CA ILE A 85 8.23 -10.97 -3.25
C ILE A 85 8.11 -9.61 -2.56
N CYS A 86 6.88 -9.12 -2.36
CA CYS A 86 6.64 -7.83 -1.73
C CYS A 86 6.69 -8.00 -0.20
N CYS A 87 7.41 -7.12 0.52
CA CYS A 87 7.68 -7.22 1.97
C CYS A 87 8.53 -8.40 2.44
N ASN A 88 9.17 -9.16 1.55
CA ASN A 88 9.93 -10.36 1.97
C ASN A 88 11.38 -10.02 2.35
N TYR A 89 11.56 -9.42 3.52
CA TYR A 89 12.88 -9.07 4.06
C TYR A 89 13.44 -10.21 4.92
N ASP A 90 14.30 -11.06 4.34
CA ASP A 90 15.06 -12.11 5.04
C ASP A 90 16.38 -11.56 5.61
N PHE A 91 16.75 -12.00 6.82
CA PHE A 91 18.05 -11.79 7.50
C PHE A 91 19.29 -12.20 6.68
N ASN A 92 19.13 -12.95 5.59
CA ASN A 92 20.20 -13.42 4.70
C ASN A 92 20.36 -12.61 3.40
N LEU A 93 19.87 -11.36 3.37
CA LEU A 93 20.26 -10.34 2.37
C LEU A 93 20.06 -10.74 0.90
N LYS A 94 18.86 -11.15 0.46
CA LYS A 94 18.49 -11.07 -0.97
C LYS A 94 17.00 -10.81 -1.22
N LEU A 95 16.71 -9.58 -1.67
CA LEU A 95 15.68 -9.21 -2.66
C LEU A 95 14.20 -9.10 -2.19
N GLY A 96 13.95 -8.69 -0.96
CA GLY A 96 12.63 -8.16 -0.59
C GLY A 96 12.43 -6.77 -1.20
N PHE A 97 11.20 -6.44 -1.61
CA PHE A 97 10.85 -5.11 -2.09
C PHE A 97 9.92 -4.39 -1.14
N ASP A 98 9.95 -3.07 -1.21
CA ASP A 98 9.01 -2.20 -0.50
C ASP A 98 7.60 -2.43 -0.96
N CYS A 99 6.70 -2.25 -0.01
CA CYS A 99 5.40 -2.86 -0.15
C CYS A 99 4.34 -2.12 0.64
N LEU A 100 3.15 -2.13 0.05
CA LEU A 100 1.92 -1.79 0.72
C LEU A 100 1.17 -3.07 1.04
N ILE A 101 0.66 -3.17 2.26
CA ILE A 101 -0.16 -4.28 2.73
C ILE A 101 -1.58 -3.76 2.87
N ILE A 102 -2.51 -4.36 2.11
CA ILE A 102 -3.95 -4.08 2.21
C ILE A 102 -4.61 -5.33 2.79
N PRO A 103 -4.97 -5.36 4.09
CA PRO A 103 -5.55 -6.55 4.72
C PRO A 103 -6.79 -7.05 3.97
N THR A 104 -6.93 -8.36 3.82
CA THR A 104 -8.07 -8.98 3.10
C THR A 104 -8.37 -8.33 1.74
N ALA A 105 -7.33 -8.06 0.94
CA ALA A 105 -7.47 -7.35 -0.32
C ALA A 105 -8.41 -8.07 -1.30
N THR A 106 -9.31 -7.31 -1.89
CA THR A 106 -10.28 -7.75 -2.90
C THR A 106 -10.19 -6.83 -4.11
N SER A 107 -10.36 -7.39 -5.30
CA SER A 107 -10.53 -6.56 -6.50
C SER A 107 -11.91 -5.89 -6.49
N PHE A 108 -11.99 -4.59 -6.84
CA PHE A 108 -13.28 -3.91 -6.96
C PHE A 108 -14.19 -4.55 -8.01
N ALA A 109 -13.60 -5.09 -9.09
CA ALA A 109 -14.34 -5.49 -10.28
C ALA A 109 -15.23 -6.74 -10.14
N ASN A 110 -15.17 -7.50 -9.03
CA ASN A 110 -16.07 -8.65 -8.75
C ASN A 110 -16.04 -9.08 -7.26
N GLU A 111 -15.53 -8.23 -6.36
CA GLU A 111 -15.18 -8.57 -4.96
C GLU A 111 -14.28 -9.81 -4.80
N LYS A 112 -13.66 -10.30 -5.88
CA LYS A 112 -12.84 -11.50 -5.81
C LYS A 112 -11.65 -11.21 -4.91
N GLN A 113 -11.52 -12.04 -3.87
CA GLN A 113 -10.35 -12.05 -3.00
C GLN A 113 -9.10 -12.28 -3.83
N LEU A 114 -8.09 -11.45 -3.58
CA LEU A 114 -6.78 -11.60 -4.20
C LEU A 114 -6.00 -12.71 -3.49
N ASN A 115 -5.16 -13.40 -4.25
CA ASN A 115 -4.33 -14.48 -3.71
C ASN A 115 -3.27 -13.97 -2.73
N ALA A 116 -2.93 -12.69 -2.79
CA ALA A 116 -2.01 -12.01 -1.88
C ALA A 116 -2.56 -10.63 -1.50
N ASN A 117 -2.10 -10.13 -0.36
CA ASN A 117 -2.44 -8.83 0.22
C ASN A 117 -1.25 -7.86 0.27
N TYR A 118 -0.12 -8.25 -0.33
CA TYR A 118 1.12 -7.51 -0.40
C TYR A 118 1.28 -6.96 -1.82
N PHE A 119 1.60 -5.68 -1.93
CA PHE A 119 1.63 -4.94 -3.19
C PHE A 119 2.97 -4.21 -3.33
N CYS A 120 3.66 -4.43 -4.43
CA CYS A 120 4.89 -3.74 -4.83
C CYS A 120 4.83 -3.52 -6.36
N GLY A 121 5.81 -2.91 -7.03
CA GLY A 121 5.55 -2.66 -8.45
C GLY A 121 6.49 -1.84 -9.30
N ALA A 122 7.76 -1.66 -8.93
CA ALA A 122 8.76 -1.00 -9.78
C ALA A 122 8.28 0.32 -10.42
N SER A 123 7.52 1.12 -9.67
CA SER A 123 6.90 2.37 -10.15
C SER A 123 5.90 2.22 -11.31
N LYS A 124 4.98 1.25 -11.18
CA LYS A 124 3.98 0.93 -12.22
C LYS A 124 2.53 0.90 -11.71
N GLY A 125 2.22 1.59 -10.62
CA GLY A 125 0.84 1.74 -10.14
C GLY A 125 0.38 0.65 -9.17
N LEU A 126 -0.83 0.82 -8.64
CA LEU A 126 -1.48 -0.15 -7.77
C LEU A 126 -2.32 -1.12 -8.63
N GLY A 127 -2.01 -2.41 -8.56
CA GLY A 127 -2.66 -3.40 -9.43
C GLY A 127 -2.63 -4.83 -8.89
N ALA A 128 -3.67 -5.59 -9.26
CA ALA A 128 -3.80 -7.01 -8.95
C ALA A 128 -3.20 -7.88 -10.08
N VAL A 129 -1.87 -7.85 -10.23
CA VAL A 129 -1.17 -8.80 -11.12
C VAL A 129 -0.53 -9.87 -10.25
N GLY A 130 -0.93 -11.13 -10.48
CA GLY A 130 -0.38 -12.27 -9.75
C GLY A 130 1.10 -12.52 -10.06
N SER A 131 1.80 -12.94 -8.99
CA SER A 131 3.08 -13.65 -8.92
C SER A 131 3.73 -14.12 -10.22
N ARG A 132 5.05 -13.89 -10.31
CA ARG A 132 5.94 -14.69 -11.16
C ARG A 132 6.12 -16.11 -10.59
N THR A 133 5.07 -16.93 -10.58
CA THR A 133 5.28 -18.37 -10.75
C THR A 133 5.12 -18.69 -12.22
N ALA A 134 6.25 -18.96 -12.86
CA ALA A 134 6.27 -19.70 -14.11
C ALA A 134 5.40 -20.97 -13.95
N ALA A 135 4.56 -21.23 -14.95
CA ALA A 135 3.76 -22.44 -15.15
C ALA A 135 2.49 -22.62 -14.28
N ASN A 136 1.36 -22.69 -15.01
CA ASN A 136 0.16 -23.47 -14.68
C ASN A 136 -0.50 -23.24 -13.32
N THR A 137 -1.45 -22.30 -13.26
CA THR A 137 -2.88 -22.61 -13.00
C THR A 137 -3.70 -21.31 -13.04
N GLY A 138 -4.70 -21.25 -13.92
CA GLY A 138 -5.80 -20.26 -13.85
C GLY A 138 -5.38 -18.78 -13.88
N ILE A 139 -4.64 -18.38 -14.91
CA ILE A 139 -4.27 -16.99 -15.16
C ILE A 139 -5.54 -16.16 -15.38
N VAL A 140 -5.99 -15.39 -14.38
CA VAL A 140 -6.69 -14.14 -14.67
C VAL A 140 -5.61 -13.24 -15.25
N ARG A 141 -5.49 -13.20 -16.59
CA ARG A 141 -4.62 -12.27 -17.29
C ARG A 141 -5.24 -10.89 -17.11
N PRO A 142 -4.70 -10.00 -16.28
CA PRO A 142 -5.29 -8.68 -16.19
C PRO A 142 -4.73 -7.93 -17.40
N ASN A 143 -5.51 -7.80 -18.46
CA ASN A 143 -5.44 -6.63 -19.34
C ASN A 143 -5.85 -5.36 -18.55
N SER A 144 -5.36 -5.17 -17.32
CA SER A 144 -5.84 -4.12 -16.43
C SER A 144 -4.80 -3.05 -16.23
N LEU A 145 -5.13 -1.89 -16.76
CA LEU A 145 -4.45 -0.63 -16.57
C LEU A 145 -4.11 -0.41 -15.08
N PRO A 146 -2.91 0.13 -14.77
CA PRO A 146 -2.36 0.28 -13.41
C PRO A 146 -3.08 1.23 -12.42
N ASN A 147 -4.39 1.42 -12.55
CA ASN A 147 -5.24 2.25 -11.69
C ASN A 147 -6.52 1.50 -11.28
N LYS A 148 -6.40 0.26 -10.78
CA LYS A 148 -7.57 -0.49 -10.30
C LYS A 148 -7.77 -0.27 -8.82
N SER A 149 -9.01 0.02 -8.42
CA SER A 149 -9.37 0.10 -7.01
C SER A 149 -9.23 -1.26 -6.33
N ILE A 150 -8.43 -1.30 -5.26
CA ILE A 150 -8.24 -2.47 -4.40
C ILE A 150 -8.95 -2.20 -3.08
N CYS A 151 -9.82 -3.10 -2.65
CA CYS A 151 -10.70 -2.86 -1.52
C CYS A 151 -10.46 -3.83 -0.37
N SER A 152 -10.81 -3.40 0.85
CA SER A 152 -10.70 -4.17 2.08
C SER A 152 -11.93 -3.98 2.97
N ARG A 153 -12.37 -5.07 3.60
CA ARG A 153 -13.42 -5.06 4.64
C ARG A 153 -12.85 -5.25 6.04
N SER A 154 -11.52 -5.35 6.17
CA SER A 154 -10.86 -5.55 7.45
C SER A 154 -11.06 -4.36 8.36
N LEU A 155 -11.35 -4.61 9.64
CA LEU A 155 -11.46 -3.58 10.67
C LEU A 155 -10.25 -3.63 11.61
N PRO A 156 -9.68 -2.47 12.00
CA PRO A 156 -9.96 -1.14 11.45
C PRO A 156 -9.53 -1.03 9.98
N PHE A 157 -10.21 -0.16 9.21
CA PHE A 157 -9.78 0.15 7.85
C PHE A 157 -8.35 0.68 7.91
N SER A 158 -7.43 -0.03 7.27
CA SER A 158 -6.02 0.28 7.37
C SER A 158 -5.23 -0.28 6.19
N ILE A 159 -4.08 0.35 5.95
CA ILE A 159 -3.02 -0.12 5.08
C ILE A 159 -1.70 0.02 5.84
N THR A 160 -0.75 -0.86 5.54
CA THR A 160 0.58 -0.80 6.16
C THR A 160 1.63 -0.69 5.07
N PHE A 161 2.42 0.38 5.10
CA PHE A 161 3.56 0.53 4.21
C PHE A 161 4.83 0.14 4.93
N ARG A 162 5.62 -0.73 4.29
CA ARG A 162 6.91 -1.15 4.80
C ARG A 162 7.99 -0.88 3.77
N SER A 163 9.09 -0.33 4.26
CA SER A 163 10.30 -0.17 3.47
C SER A 163 11.54 -0.64 4.23
N ASP A 164 12.59 -1.00 3.49
CA ASP A 164 13.87 -1.39 4.07
C ASP A 164 14.91 -0.24 4.05
N ASN A 165 16.18 -0.60 4.14
CA ASN A 165 17.30 0.34 4.21
C ASN A 165 17.87 0.77 2.84
N TYR A 166 17.37 0.22 1.72
CA TYR A 166 18.05 0.24 0.42
C TYR A 166 17.48 1.22 -0.60
N GLU A 167 16.86 2.31 -0.14
CA GLU A 167 16.26 3.37 -0.98
C GLU A 167 17.23 4.09 -1.95
N PHE A 168 18.52 4.04 -1.66
CA PHE A 168 19.56 4.81 -2.35
C PHE A 168 20.49 3.94 -3.20
N MET A 169 20.32 2.61 -3.18
CA MET A 169 21.26 1.66 -3.79
C MET A 169 20.49 0.67 -4.66
N GLU A 170 20.46 0.95 -5.96
CA GLU A 170 20.14 -0.01 -7.03
C GLU A 170 18.87 -0.86 -6.86
N GLU A 171 17.77 -0.25 -6.40
CA GLU A 171 16.46 -0.85 -6.59
C GLU A 171 15.93 -0.57 -8.01
N SER A 172 15.18 -1.51 -8.58
CA SER A 172 14.70 -1.46 -9.97
C SER A 172 13.79 -0.26 -10.29
N ALA A 173 13.38 0.52 -9.28
CA ALA A 173 12.70 1.80 -9.42
C ALA A 173 13.71 2.96 -9.33
N LYS A 174 13.93 3.68 -10.44
CA LYS A 174 14.62 4.98 -10.36
C LYS A 174 13.72 5.94 -9.57
N SER A 175 14.08 6.23 -8.32
CA SER A 175 13.40 7.15 -7.39
C SER A 175 12.01 6.68 -6.92
N PRO A 176 11.94 5.67 -6.03
CA PRO A 176 10.66 5.26 -5.45
C PRO A 176 10.11 6.37 -4.53
N LYS A 177 9.12 7.13 -5.02
CA LYS A 177 8.53 8.26 -4.28
C LYS A 177 7.62 7.83 -3.12
N GLY A 178 7.23 6.57 -3.09
CA GLY A 178 6.28 6.03 -2.13
C GLY A 178 4.93 5.88 -2.79
N PHE A 179 3.86 6.23 -2.08
CA PHE A 179 2.52 6.17 -2.65
C PHE A 179 1.62 7.34 -2.28
N ARG A 180 0.60 7.52 -3.12
CA ARG A 180 -0.58 8.36 -2.94
C ARG A 180 -1.82 7.62 -3.46
N LEU A 181 -2.82 7.47 -2.60
CA LEU A 181 -4.03 6.65 -2.83
C LEU A 181 -5.31 7.37 -2.42
#